data_AF-A0A845QMP4-F1
#
_entry.id   AF-A0A845QMP4-F1
#
_cell.length_a   1.000
_cell.length_b   1.000
_cell.length_c   1.000
_cell.angle_alpha   90.00
_cell.angle_beta   90.00
_cell.angle_gamma   90.00
#
_symmetry.space_group_name_H-M   'P 1'
#
loop_
_entity.id
_entity.type
_entity.pdbx_description
1 polymer ?
#
loop_
_entity_poly.entity_id
_entity_poly.type
_entity_poly.pdbx_seq_one_letter_code
_entity_poly.pdbx_strand_id
1 'polypeptide(L)' 'MTDYESVLICALRYALGRRSYMVGIVTRYIISEIPKLSNKCKKIMITDIEQAPYYGDECDKDDWIRLLDKLKGETKL' A
#
# COMPACT_ATOMS: atom_id res chain seq x y z
N MET A 1 10.61 -15.80 -4.33
CA MET A 1 9.51 -15.46 -3.41
C MET A 1 8.49 -14.67 -4.21
N THR A 2 7.22 -15.05 -4.12
CA THR A 2 6.12 -14.34 -4.78
C THR A 2 5.83 -13.01 -4.07
N ASP A 3 5.12 -12.10 -4.73
CA ASP A 3 4.66 -10.86 -4.10
C ASP A 3 3.73 -11.18 -2.91
N TYR A 4 2.91 -12.22 -2.99
CA TYR A 4 2.07 -12.70 -1.89
C TYR A 4 2.90 -13.09 -0.66
N GLU A 5 3.90 -13.97 -0.82
CA GLU A 5 4.80 -14.36 0.27
C GLU A 5 5.54 -13.15 0.87
N SER A 6 5.94 -12.20 0.02
CA SER A 6 6.63 -10.98 0.45
C SER A 6 5.72 -10.06 1.28
N VAL A 7 4.44 -9.93 0.90
CA VAL A 7 3.44 -9.16 1.65
C VAL A 7 3.12 -9.82 2.99
N LEU A 8 3.06 -11.16 3.07
CA LEU A 8 2.90 -11.86 4.35
C LEU A 8 4.08 -11.57 5.31
N ILE A 9 5.31 -11.53 4.81
CA ILE A 9 6.48 -11.13 5.61
C ILE A 9 6.35 -9.68 6.08
N CYS A 10 5.86 -8.77 5.23
CA CYS A 10 5.62 -7.38 5.61
C CYS A 10 4.59 -7.28 6.74
N ALA A 11 3.47 -8.00 6.64
CA ALA A 11 2.44 -8.04 7.67
C ALA A 11 2.99 -8.57 9.01
N LEU A 12 3.77 -9.67 8.97
CA LEU A 12 4.43 -10.21 10.16
C LEU A 12 5.40 -9.19 10.78
N ARG A 13 6.23 -8.52 9.97
CA ARG A 13 7.17 -7.51 10.46
C ARG A 13 6.46 -6.33 11.10
N TYR A 14 5.37 -5.87 10.50
CA TYR A 14 4.53 -4.82 11.09
C TYR A 14 4.00 -5.24 12.46
N ALA A 15 3.45 -6.45 12.59
CA ALA A 15 2.96 -6.97 13.87
C ALA A 15 4.06 -7.09 14.95
N LEU A 16 5.32 -7.27 14.54
CA LEU A 16 6.49 -7.30 15.42
C LEU A 16 7.13 -5.92 15.66
N GLY A 17 6.59 -4.84 15.10
CA GLY A 17 7.17 -3.49 15.21
C GLY A 17 8.46 -3.29 14.39
N ARG A 18 8.71 -4.13 13.37
CA ARG A 18 9.87 -4.04 12.48
C ARG A 18 9.52 -3.32 11.19
N ARG A 19 10.46 -2.51 10.68
CA ARG A 19 10.35 -1.86 9.37
C ARG A 19 10.46 -2.88 8.23
N SER A 20 9.75 -2.62 7.13
CA SER A 20 9.95 -3.30 5.85
C SER A 20 10.50 -2.33 4.81
N TYR A 21 11.55 -2.74 4.08
CA TYR A 21 12.14 -1.98 2.97
C TYR A 21 11.57 -2.49 1.63
N MET A 22 10.25 -2.68 1.56
CA MET A 22 9.57 -3.40 0.46
C MET A 22 8.37 -2.63 -0.10
N VAL A 23 8.41 -1.30 -0.04
CA VAL A 23 7.29 -0.43 -0.47
C VAL A 23 6.84 -0.76 -1.89
N GLY A 24 7.77 -0.81 -2.86
CA GLY A 24 7.41 -1.10 -4.25
C GLY A 24 6.74 -2.47 -4.46
N ILE A 25 7.10 -3.50 -3.70
CA ILE A 25 6.42 -4.82 -3.78
C ILE A 25 5.01 -4.71 -3.22
N VAL A 26 4.87 -4.07 -2.04
CA VAL A 26 3.58 -3.90 -1.36
C VAL A 26 2.62 -3.08 -2.23
N THR A 27 3.04 -1.94 -2.77
CA THR A 27 2.17 -1.07 -3.58
C THR A 27 1.74 -1.76 -4.86
N ARG A 28 2.64 -2.46 -5.56
CA ARG A 28 2.27 -3.24 -6.75
C ARG A 28 1.27 -4.34 -6.45
N TYR A 29 1.46 -5.08 -5.35
CA TYR A 29 0.55 -6.13 -4.96
C TYR A 29 -0.83 -5.57 -4.60
N ILE A 30 -0.89 -4.48 -3.82
CA ILE A 30 -2.16 -3.80 -3.52
C ILE A 30 -2.84 -3.38 -4.82
N ILE A 31 -2.13 -2.76 -5.76
CA ILE A 31 -2.67 -2.35 -7.07
C ILE A 31 -3.35 -3.52 -7.80
N SER A 32 -2.74 -4.71 -7.82
CA SER A 32 -3.36 -5.89 -8.46
C SER A 32 -4.61 -6.40 -7.76
N GLU A 33 -4.77 -6.07 -6.47
CA GLU A 33 -5.89 -6.53 -5.65
C GLU A 33 -7.01 -5.49 -5.52
N ILE A 34 -6.80 -4.22 -5.90
CA ILE A 34 -7.80 -3.12 -5.77
C ILE A 34 -9.19 -3.53 -6.28
N PRO A 35 -9.36 -4.21 -7.43
CA PRO A 35 -10.69 -4.58 -7.93
C PRO A 35 -11.48 -5.50 -6.98
N LYS A 36 -10.79 -6.22 -6.08
CA LYS A 36 -11.39 -7.14 -5.10
C LYS A 36 -11.67 -6.48 -3.75
N LEU A 37 -11.15 -5.27 -3.52
CA LEU A 37 -11.29 -4.57 -2.25
C LEU A 37 -12.64 -3.85 -2.13
N SER A 38 -13.20 -3.83 -0.92
CA SER A 38 -14.39 -3.03 -0.63
C SER A 38 -14.09 -1.52 -0.67
N ASN A 39 -15.10 -0.70 -0.99
CA ASN A 39 -14.95 0.77 -0.94
C ASN A 39 -14.51 1.27 0.44
N LYS A 40 -14.94 0.62 1.53
CA LYS A 40 -14.49 0.96 2.88
C LYS A 40 -12.98 0.74 3.04
N CYS A 41 -12.47 -0.40 2.56
CA CYS A 41 -11.05 -0.71 2.60
C CYS A 41 -10.23 0.30 1.78
N LYS A 42 -10.67 0.60 0.55
CA LYS A 42 -10.02 1.61 -0.31
C LYS A 42 -9.98 2.99 0.35
N LYS A 43 -11.08 3.44 0.98
CA LYS A 43 -11.15 4.74 1.68
C LYS A 43 -10.17 4.83 2.86
N ILE A 44 -10.04 3.76 3.65
CA ILE A 44 -9.06 3.70 4.74
C ILE A 44 -7.65 3.84 4.16
N MET A 45 -7.30 3.05 3.15
CA MET A 45 -5.98 3.13 2.49
C MET A 45 -5.68 4.52 1.92
N ILE A 46 -6.66 5.16 1.27
CA ILE A 46 -6.52 6.54 0.76
C ILE A 46 -6.19 7.50 1.91
N THR A 47 -6.95 7.41 3.01
CA THR A 47 -6.80 8.29 4.17
C THR A 47 -5.43 8.10 4.83
N ASP A 48 -5.03 6.84 5.02
CA ASP A 48 -3.75 6.49 5.64
C ASP A 48 -2.56 7.00 4.81
N ILE A 49 -2.65 6.90 3.48
CA ILE A 49 -1.62 7.43 2.58
C ILE A 49 -1.61 8.97 2.66
N GLU A 50 -2.74 9.65 2.49
CA GLU A 50 -2.80 11.12 2.49
C GLU A 50 -2.35 11.75 3.81
N GLN A 51 -2.60 11.07 4.93
CA GLN A 51 -2.26 11.54 6.28
C GLN A 51 -0.92 10.97 6.78
N ALA A 52 -0.19 10.23 5.94
CA ALA A 52 1.08 9.65 6.32
C ALA A 52 2.07 10.77 6.73
N PRO A 53 2.66 10.73 7.94
CA PRO A 53 3.61 11.74 8.38
C PRO A 53 4.94 11.65 7.64
N TYR A 54 5.23 10.51 7.01
CA TYR A 54 6.46 10.23 6.28
C TYR A 54 6.24 9.08 5.28
N TYR A 55 6.79 9.21 4.08
CA TYR A 55 6.61 8.24 2.99
C TYR A 55 7.78 7.27 2.79
N GLY A 56 8.88 7.39 3.54
CA GLY A 56 10.11 6.66 3.23
C GLY A 56 11.07 7.50 2.39
N ASP A 57 11.93 6.82 1.65
CA ASP A 57 12.85 7.45 0.69
C ASP A 57 12.08 8.05 -0.50
N GLU A 58 12.71 8.87 -1.34
CA GLU A 58 12.03 9.49 -2.49
C GLU A 58 11.39 8.46 -3.44
N CYS A 59 12.08 7.33 -3.67
CA CYS A 59 11.53 6.23 -4.47
C CYS A 59 10.29 5.58 -3.84
N ASP A 60 10.22 5.53 -2.50
CA ASP A 60 9.04 5.01 -1.80
C ASP A 60 7.85 5.96 -1.99
N LYS A 61 8.09 7.27 -1.96
CA LYS A 61 7.06 8.28 -2.17
C LYS A 61 6.38 8.14 -3.53
N ASP A 62 7.13 7.95 -4.60
CA ASP A 62 6.56 7.79 -5.95
C ASP A 62 5.66 6.53 -6.05
N ASP A 63 6.06 5.44 -5.40
CA ASP A 63 5.25 4.22 -5.32
C ASP A 63 3.95 4.44 -4.54
N TRP A 64 3.98 5.22 -3.45
CA TRP A 64 2.78 5.59 -2.68
C TRP A 64 1.83 6.49 -3.47
N ILE A 65 2.34 7.51 -4.15
CA ILE A 65 1.51 8.41 -4.98
C ILE A 65 0.85 7.63 -6.12
N ARG A 66 1.59 6.73 -6.78
CA ARG A 66 1.00 5.86 -7.81
C ARG A 66 -0.13 4.99 -7.26
N LEU A 67 0.03 4.42 -6.06
CA LEU A 67 -1.02 3.63 -5.42
C LEU A 67 -2.24 4.52 -5.09
N LEU A 68 -2.02 5.72 -4.56
CA LEU A 68 -3.09 6.67 -4.23
C LEU A 68 -3.95 7.02 -5.45
N ASP A 69 -3.31 7.33 -6.58
CA ASP A 69 -4.01 7.66 -7.83
C ASP A 69 -4.88 6.49 -8.32
N LYS A 70 -4.38 5.25 -8.21
CA LYS A 70 -5.15 4.05 -8.57
C LYS A 70 -6.34 3.83 -7.63
N LEU A 71 -6.15 3.98 -6.33
CA LEU A 71 -7.22 3.86 -5.34
C LEU A 71 -8.32 4.89 -5.58
N LYS A 72 -7.96 6.15 -5.86
CA LYS A 72 -8.92 7.24 -6.15
C LYS A 72 -9.66 7.00 -7.45
N GLY A 73 -8.99 6.53 -8.51
CA GLY A 73 -9.63 6.24 -9.79
C GLY A 73 -10.68 5.11 -9.73
N GLU A 74 -10.48 4.13 -8.85
CA GLU A 74 -11.42 3.01 -8.67
C GLU A 74 -12.46 3.20 -7.56
N THR A 75 -12.29 4.24 -6.73
CA THR A 75 -13.25 4.56 -5.67
C THR A 75 -14.21 5.61 -6.20
N LYS A 76 -15.48 5.25 -6.38
CA LYS A 76 -16.54 6.25 -6.60
C LYS A 76 -16.64 7.09 -5.32
N LEU A 77 -16.04 8.27 -5.33
CA LEU A 77 -16.15 9.27 -4.27
C LEU A 77 -17.54 9.91 -4.30
#